data_AF-A0A7G7CP16-F1
#
_entry.id   AF-A0A7G7CP16-F1
#
_cell.length_a   1.000
_cell.length_b   1.000
_cell.length_c   1.000
_cell.angle_alpha   90.00
_cell.angle_beta   90.00
_cell.angle_gamma   90.00
#
_symmetry.space_group_name_H-M   'P 1'
#
loop_
_entity.id
_entity.type
_entity.pdbx_description
1 polymer ?
#
loop_
_entity_poly.entity_id
_entity_poly.type
_entity_poly.pdbx_seq_one_letter_code
_entity_poly.pdbx_strand_id
1 'polypeptide(L)'
;MKQHMDYRRPSLNTFELTARILEHHGETLDSLQSVLHHPRSLARPTPDWRPPQKQLPDIAGDGDLTMTLTRHRVGPRARARVRGFGETREPAYLVSVRITNPNGYPVLPALAEAWVRALVPGAKSGAVHEITTGSAATFLWLVDKAFLPVRSPVSLFEGLASAA
;
A
#
# COMPACT_ATOMS: atom_id res chain seq x y z
N MET A 1 4.66 8.11 -46.62
CA MET A 1 5.62 7.72 -45.56
C MET A 1 5.32 8.56 -44.32
N LYS A 2 4.44 8.09 -43.43
CA LYS A 2 4.09 8.80 -42.18
C LYS A 2 5.01 8.24 -41.09
N GLN A 3 5.92 9.08 -40.61
CA GLN A 3 6.74 8.75 -39.45
C GLN A 3 5.81 8.62 -38.24
N HIS A 4 5.61 7.39 -37.77
CA HIS A 4 5.10 7.14 -36.42
C HIS A 4 6.21 7.57 -35.47
N MET A 5 6.10 8.80 -34.95
CA MET A 5 6.94 9.28 -33.88
C MET A 5 6.51 8.52 -32.63
N ASP A 6 7.22 7.43 -32.35
CA ASP A 6 7.06 6.60 -31.17
C ASP A 6 7.50 7.44 -29.96
N TYR A 7 6.57 8.21 -29.40
CA TYR A 7 6.80 9.01 -28.20
C TYR A 7 6.88 8.02 -27.02
N ARG A 8 8.05 7.41 -26.83
CA ARG A 8 8.40 6.73 -25.58
C ARG A 8 8.22 7.77 -24.48
N ARG A 9 7.07 7.72 -23.78
CA ARG A 9 6.95 8.39 -22.48
C ARG A 9 8.16 7.92 -21.67
N PRO A 10 8.94 8.83 -21.04
CA PRO A 10 9.95 8.39 -20.10
C PRO A 10 9.23 7.49 -19.10
N SER A 11 9.72 6.25 -18.95
CA SER A 11 9.21 5.33 -17.95
C SER A 11 9.49 5.97 -16.60
N LEU A 12 8.50 6.68 -16.05
CA LEU A 12 8.65 7.35 -14.77
C LEU A 12 8.99 6.29 -13.73
N ASN A 13 10.13 6.46 -13.07
CA ASN A 13 10.53 5.55 -12.02
C ASN A 13 9.68 5.80 -10.77
N THR A 14 9.66 4.85 -9.82
CA THR A 14 8.87 4.94 -8.59
C THR A 14 9.09 6.27 -7.85
N PHE A 15 10.33 6.79 -7.82
CA PHE A 15 10.66 8.02 -7.09
C PHE A 15 9.99 9.26 -7.71
N GLU A 16 10.07 9.40 -9.05
CA GLU A 16 9.42 10.50 -9.77
C GLU A 16 7.89 10.45 -9.62
N LEU A 17 7.31 9.25 -9.67
CA LEU A 17 5.88 9.06 -9.44
C LEU A 17 5.49 9.43 -8.00
N THR A 18 6.28 9.01 -6.99
CA THR A 18 6.03 9.39 -5.59
C THR A 18 6.10 10.90 -5.41
N ALA A 19 7.10 11.57 -5.98
CA ALA A 19 7.21 13.03 -5.92
C ALA A 19 5.98 13.72 -6.50
N ARG A 20 5.53 13.30 -7.69
CA ARG A 20 4.30 13.83 -8.31
C ARG A 20 3.05 13.60 -7.47
N ILE A 21 2.91 12.42 -6.87
CA ILE A 21 1.79 12.11 -5.96
C ILE A 21 1.78 13.06 -4.78
N LEU A 22 2.94 13.26 -4.13
CA LEU A 22 3.08 14.15 -2.98
C LEU A 22 2.80 15.61 -3.35
N GLU A 23 3.24 16.05 -4.53
CA GLU A 23 3.09 17.43 -4.99
C GLU A 23 1.65 17.78 -5.39
N HIS A 24 0.95 16.87 -6.07
CA HIS A 24 -0.33 17.20 -6.73
C HIS A 24 -1.56 16.51 -6.12
N HIS A 25 -1.39 15.49 -5.27
CA HIS A 25 -2.50 14.65 -4.81
C HIS A 25 -2.62 14.55 -3.28
N GLY A 26 -2.23 15.63 -2.57
CA GLY A 26 -2.34 15.73 -1.11
C GLY A 26 -3.73 15.38 -0.56
N GLU A 27 -4.81 15.90 -1.18
CA GLU A 27 -6.19 15.59 -0.75
C GLU A 27 -6.52 14.09 -0.84
N THR A 28 -5.97 13.40 -1.85
CA THR A 28 -6.15 11.96 -1.99
C THR A 28 -5.41 11.22 -0.88
N LEU A 29 -4.19 11.64 -0.55
CA LEU A 29 -3.41 11.09 0.55
C LEU A 29 -4.10 11.30 1.91
N ASP A 30 -4.59 12.51 2.18
CA ASP A 30 -5.33 12.83 3.42
C ASP A 30 -6.60 11.99 3.55
N SER A 31 -7.31 11.78 2.43
CA SER A 31 -8.49 10.94 2.40
C SER A 31 -8.13 9.46 2.64
N LEU A 32 -7.04 8.96 2.06
CA LEU A 32 -6.54 7.59 2.30
C LEU A 32 -6.10 7.40 3.75
N GLN A 33 -5.39 8.38 4.34
CA GLN A 33 -5.04 8.36 5.76
C GLN A 33 -6.31 8.37 6.64
N SER A 34 -7.30 9.18 6.31
CA SER A 34 -8.59 9.21 7.02
C SER A 34 -9.29 7.85 6.96
N VAL A 35 -9.31 7.20 5.79
CA VAL A 35 -9.81 5.83 5.62
C VAL A 35 -9.06 4.84 6.50
N LEU A 36 -7.73 4.93 6.57
CA LEU A 36 -6.92 4.03 7.39
C LEU A 36 -7.25 4.13 8.89
N HIS A 37 -7.48 5.34 9.40
CA HIS A 37 -7.84 5.58 10.80
C HIS A 37 -9.29 5.21 11.12
N HIS A 38 -10.17 5.22 10.12
CA HIS A 38 -11.60 4.96 10.29
C HIS A 38 -11.89 3.55 10.85
N PRO A 39 -12.92 3.35 11.70
CA PRO A 39 -13.27 2.01 12.23
C PRO A 39 -13.63 0.97 11.17
N ARG A 40 -14.00 1.39 9.95
CA ARG A 40 -14.35 0.50 8.84
C ARG A 40 -13.13 -0.21 8.23
N SER A 41 -11.93 0.38 8.30
CA SER A 41 -10.71 -0.28 7.83
C SER A 41 -10.33 -1.46 8.71
N LEU A 42 -10.79 -1.49 9.97
CA LEU A 42 -10.54 -2.62 10.87
C LEU A 42 -11.30 -3.85 10.39
N ALA A 43 -10.56 -4.88 9.99
CA ALA A 43 -11.11 -6.13 9.51
C ALA A 43 -11.99 -6.80 10.55
N ARG A 44 -13.15 -7.28 10.09
CA ARG A 44 -14.16 -7.94 10.92
C ARG A 44 -14.41 -9.36 10.42
N PRO A 45 -14.57 -10.34 11.30
CA PRO A 45 -14.85 -11.73 10.93
C PRO A 45 -16.35 -11.93 10.61
N THR A 46 -16.98 -10.98 9.93
CA THR A 46 -18.40 -11.01 9.59
C THR A 46 -18.58 -11.06 8.08
N PRO A 47 -19.44 -11.94 7.52
CA PRO A 47 -19.60 -12.13 6.08
C PRO A 47 -19.93 -10.86 5.29
N ASP A 48 -20.68 -9.92 5.88
CA ASP A 48 -21.12 -8.69 5.20
C ASP A 48 -20.09 -7.56 5.25
N TRP A 49 -19.00 -7.74 6.00
CA TRP A 49 -17.98 -6.72 6.05
C TRP A 49 -17.30 -6.59 4.68
N ARG A 50 -17.18 -5.35 4.21
CA ARG A 50 -16.46 -5.00 2.99
C ARG A 50 -15.39 -3.97 3.32
N PRO A 51 -14.15 -4.19 2.90
CA PRO A 51 -13.08 -3.26 3.15
C PRO A 51 -13.36 -1.93 2.45
N PRO A 52 -12.96 -0.79 3.04
CA PRO A 52 -13.07 0.48 2.36
C PRO A 52 -12.16 0.51 1.13
N GLN A 53 -12.68 1.13 0.06
CA GLN A 53 -11.99 1.30 -1.21
C GLN A 53 -11.97 2.77 -1.57
N LYS A 54 -10.94 3.19 -2.30
CA LYS A 54 -10.85 4.53 -2.85
C LYS A 54 -10.24 4.46 -4.25
N GLN A 55 -10.86 5.19 -5.18
CA GLN A 55 -10.29 5.42 -6.49
C GLN A 55 -9.11 6.39 -6.37
N LEU A 56 -8.04 6.07 -7.08
CA LEU A 56 -6.84 6.87 -7.18
C LEU A 56 -6.88 7.66 -8.49
N PRO A 57 -6.43 8.93 -8.49
CA PRO A 57 -6.32 9.70 -9.71
C PRO A 57 -5.30 9.08 -10.68
N ASP A 58 -5.53 9.26 -11.97
CA ASP A 58 -4.56 8.89 -13.01
C ASP A 58 -3.39 9.89 -13.02
N ILE A 59 -2.17 9.36 -12.98
CA ILE A 59 -0.91 10.12 -12.86
C ILE A 59 -0.01 9.95 -14.09
N ALA A 60 -0.25 8.91 -14.89
CA ALA A 60 0.65 8.52 -15.99
C ALA A 60 -0.07 8.07 -17.27
N GLY A 61 -1.39 8.19 -17.33
CA GLY A 61 -2.19 7.61 -18.40
C GLY A 61 -2.33 6.10 -18.29
N ASP A 62 -2.08 5.53 -17.10
CA ASP A 62 -2.18 4.09 -16.81
C ASP A 62 -3.60 3.70 -16.33
N GLY A 63 -4.53 4.66 -16.37
CA GLY A 63 -5.93 4.51 -16.02
C GLY A 63 -6.19 4.60 -14.51
N ASP A 64 -7.47 4.65 -14.17
CA ASP A 64 -7.91 4.75 -12.77
C ASP A 64 -7.50 3.49 -12.01
N LEU A 65 -6.85 3.64 -10.85
CA LEU A 65 -6.57 2.53 -9.95
C LEU A 65 -7.55 2.57 -8.77
N THR A 66 -7.81 1.41 -8.19
CA THR A 66 -8.56 1.29 -6.93
C THR A 66 -7.65 0.78 -5.83
N MET A 67 -7.57 1.52 -4.72
CA MET A 67 -6.90 1.09 -3.50
C MET A 67 -7.92 0.58 -2.49
N THR A 68 -7.71 -0.65 -2.01
CA THR A 68 -8.43 -1.22 -0.87
C THR A 68 -7.51 -1.18 0.35
N LEU A 69 -7.98 -0.66 1.48
CA LEU A 69 -7.19 -0.52 2.70
C LEU A 69 -7.84 -1.28 3.86
N THR A 70 -7.08 -2.16 4.50
CA THR A 70 -7.52 -2.88 5.69
C THR A 70 -6.48 -2.83 6.78
N ARG A 71 -6.94 -3.00 8.02
CA ARG A 71 -6.07 -3.19 9.17
C ARG A 71 -6.53 -4.35 10.03
N HIS A 72 -5.56 -5.07 10.59
CA HIS A 72 -5.79 -6.17 11.53
C HIS A 72 -5.09 -5.87 12.84
N ARG A 73 -5.71 -6.20 13.98
CA ARG A 73 -5.04 -6.05 15.29
C ARG A 73 -3.88 -7.03 15.37
N VAL A 74 -2.71 -6.53 15.79
CA VAL A 74 -1.54 -7.37 15.97
C VAL A 74 -1.65 -8.15 17.28
N GLY A 75 -1.60 -9.47 17.17
CA GLY A 75 -1.65 -10.39 18.29
C GLY A 75 -0.28 -10.63 18.96
N PRO A 76 -0.26 -11.34 20.11
CA PRO A 76 0.96 -11.50 20.93
C PRO A 76 2.15 -12.12 20.19
N ARG A 77 1.92 -13.11 19.31
CA ARG A 77 2.99 -13.77 18.56
C ARG A 77 3.73 -12.82 17.62
N ALA A 78 3.00 -12.00 16.88
CA ALA A 78 3.60 -11.02 15.98
C ALA A 78 4.35 -9.92 16.76
N ARG A 79 3.82 -9.47 17.90
CA ARG A 79 4.53 -8.55 18.81
C ARG A 79 5.85 -9.13 19.31
N ALA A 80 5.86 -10.41 19.71
CA ALA A 80 7.07 -11.09 20.16
C ALA A 80 8.12 -11.19 19.04
N ARG A 81 7.72 -11.50 17.82
CA ARG A 81 8.63 -11.55 16.65
C ARG A 81 9.22 -10.19 16.30
N VAL A 82 8.43 -9.12 16.34
CA VAL A 82 8.92 -7.74 16.14
C VAL A 82 9.93 -7.35 17.21
N ARG A 83 9.66 -7.68 18.47
CA ARG A 83 10.61 -7.45 19.58
C ARG A 83 11.90 -8.24 19.39
N GLY A 84 11.80 -9.52 19.01
CA GLY A 84 12.97 -10.36 18.73
C GLY A 84 13.81 -9.88 17.55
N PHE A 85 13.22 -9.12 16.63
CA PHE A 85 13.93 -8.45 15.53
C PHE A 85 14.69 -7.18 15.98
N GLY A 86 14.50 -6.73 17.22
CA GLY A 86 15.19 -5.55 17.77
C GLY A 86 14.41 -4.24 17.68
N GLU A 87 13.16 -4.27 17.22
CA GLU A 87 12.30 -3.10 17.25
C GLU A 87 11.65 -2.96 18.65
N THR A 88 11.76 -1.78 19.23
CA THR A 88 11.32 -1.50 20.60
C THR A 88 9.89 -1.01 20.67
N ARG A 89 9.35 -0.45 19.57
CA ARG A 89 7.97 0.01 19.49
C ARG A 89 7.00 -1.16 19.36
N GLU A 90 5.89 -1.08 20.09
CA GLU A 90 4.86 -2.11 20.05
C GLU A 90 3.95 -1.94 18.81
N PRO A 91 3.90 -2.92 17.89
CA PRO A 91 2.98 -2.87 16.77
C PRO A 91 1.54 -3.08 17.25
N ALA A 92 0.65 -2.20 16.82
CA ALA A 92 -0.78 -2.23 17.14
C ALA A 92 -1.59 -2.84 15.99
N TYR A 93 -1.26 -2.47 14.75
CA TYR A 93 -1.99 -2.90 13.56
C TYR A 93 -1.06 -3.40 12.46
N LEU A 94 -1.50 -4.44 11.75
CA LEU A 94 -1.02 -4.77 10.41
C LEU A 94 -1.89 -4.01 9.42
N VAL A 95 -1.29 -3.19 8.57
CA VAL A 95 -1.94 -2.54 7.44
C VAL A 95 -1.74 -3.40 6.21
N SER A 96 -2.82 -3.61 5.46
CA SER A 96 -2.80 -4.26 4.16
C SER A 96 -3.40 -3.32 3.12
N VAL A 97 -2.68 -3.13 2.04
CA VAL A 97 -3.11 -2.36 0.88
C VAL A 97 -3.11 -3.27 -0.33
N ARG A 98 -4.25 -3.31 -1.02
CA ARG A 98 -4.39 -3.98 -2.32
C ARG A 98 -4.78 -2.96 -3.38
N ILE A 99 -4.00 -2.88 -4.45
CA ILE A 99 -4.23 -1.97 -5.57
C ILE A 99 -4.59 -2.79 -6.80
N THR A 100 -5.65 -2.38 -7.50
CA THR A 100 -6.15 -3.05 -8.72
C THR A 100 -6.55 -2.05 -9.78
N ASN A 101 -6.49 -2.45 -11.04
CA ASN A 101 -7.16 -1.73 -12.12
C ASN A 101 -8.62 -2.22 -12.21
N PRO A 102 -9.64 -1.32 -12.17
CA PRO A 102 -11.05 -1.66 -12.22
C PRO A 102 -11.45 -2.32 -13.56
N ASN A 103 -10.69 -2.09 -14.63
CA ASN A 103 -10.91 -2.73 -15.93
C ASN A 103 -10.27 -4.12 -16.03
N GLY A 104 -9.64 -4.61 -14.95
CA GLY A 104 -8.99 -5.93 -14.90
C GLY A 104 -7.60 -6.00 -15.53
N TYR A 105 -7.04 -4.86 -15.99
CA TYR A 105 -5.68 -4.81 -16.50
C TYR A 105 -4.62 -4.99 -15.40
N PRO A 106 -3.40 -5.45 -15.74
CA PRO A 106 -2.28 -5.45 -14.82
C PRO A 106 -2.01 -4.05 -14.26
N VAL A 107 -1.62 -3.99 -12.99
CA VAL A 107 -1.21 -2.73 -12.36
C VAL A 107 0.27 -2.50 -12.63
N LEU A 108 0.64 -1.29 -13.08
CA LEU A 108 2.06 -0.92 -13.21
C LEU A 108 2.73 -0.95 -11.82
N PRO A 109 3.74 -1.82 -11.59
CA PRO A 109 4.33 -1.98 -10.26
C PRO A 109 4.92 -0.68 -9.68
N ALA A 110 5.62 0.11 -10.51
CA ALA A 110 6.21 1.38 -10.09
C ALA A 110 5.16 2.38 -9.61
N LEU A 111 3.97 2.42 -10.24
CA LEU A 111 2.88 3.31 -9.84
C LEU A 111 2.23 2.84 -8.54
N ALA A 112 2.01 1.53 -8.39
CA ALA A 112 1.47 0.96 -7.16
C ALA A 112 2.41 1.22 -5.97
N GLU A 113 3.70 0.96 -6.15
CA GLU A 113 4.74 1.22 -5.15
C GLU A 113 4.80 2.72 -4.81
N ALA A 114 4.69 3.59 -5.81
CA ALA A 114 4.74 5.04 -5.62
C ALA A 114 3.60 5.56 -4.74
N TRP A 115 2.38 5.06 -4.93
CA TRP A 115 1.23 5.37 -4.07
C TRP A 115 1.45 4.93 -2.63
N VAL A 116 1.97 3.73 -2.41
CA VAL A 116 2.24 3.24 -1.05
C VAL A 116 3.37 4.03 -0.38
N ARG A 117 4.42 4.38 -1.13
CA ARG A 117 5.50 5.25 -0.65
C ARG A 117 5.04 6.66 -0.33
N ALA A 118 4.05 7.20 -1.05
CA ALA A 118 3.47 8.50 -0.72
C ALA A 118 2.62 8.47 0.56
N LEU A 119 2.00 7.34 0.89
CA LEU A 119 1.23 7.15 2.12
C LEU A 119 2.10 6.94 3.37
N VAL A 120 3.31 6.42 3.19
CA VAL A 120 4.23 6.08 4.27
C VAL A 120 5.31 7.16 4.36
N PRO A 121 5.57 7.75 5.55
CA PRO A 121 6.63 8.75 5.69
C PRO A 121 7.96 8.24 5.09
N GLY A 122 8.59 9.03 4.20
CA GLY A 122 9.70 8.56 3.36
C GLY A 122 10.86 7.89 4.12
N ALA A 123 11.21 8.39 5.32
CA ALA A 123 12.23 7.79 6.18
C ALA A 123 11.89 6.37 6.70
N LYS A 124 10.64 5.92 6.50
CA LYS A 124 10.09 4.66 7.00
C LYS A 124 9.58 3.73 5.90
N SER A 125 9.81 4.05 4.62
CA SER A 125 9.36 3.22 3.49
C SER A 125 9.92 1.79 3.54
N GLY A 126 11.11 1.60 4.13
CA GLY A 126 11.71 0.27 4.32
C GLY A 126 10.98 -0.65 5.32
N ALA A 127 9.90 -0.18 5.96
CA ALA A 127 9.00 -1.02 6.75
C ALA A 127 7.90 -1.70 5.91
N VAL A 128 7.74 -1.30 4.65
CA VAL A 128 6.74 -1.84 3.71
C VAL A 128 7.30 -3.06 3.00
N HIS A 129 6.48 -4.10 2.91
CA HIS A 129 6.79 -5.36 2.23
C HIS A 129 5.78 -5.58 1.12
N GLU A 130 6.27 -5.77 -0.10
CA GLU A 130 5.45 -6.19 -1.24
C GLU A 130 5.35 -7.71 -1.25
N ILE A 131 4.14 -8.24 -1.41
CA ILE A 131 3.85 -9.68 -1.19
C ILE A 131 3.40 -10.39 -2.48
N THR A 132 2.72 -9.69 -3.37
CA THR A 132 2.23 -10.28 -4.62
C THR A 132 2.18 -9.23 -5.72
N THR A 133 2.64 -9.63 -6.90
CA THR A 133 2.62 -8.83 -8.13
C THR A 133 1.89 -9.62 -9.23
N GLY A 134 0.95 -8.97 -9.91
CA GLY A 134 0.13 -9.56 -10.97
C GLY A 134 -0.98 -8.62 -11.42
N SER A 135 -2.23 -9.10 -11.48
CA SER A 135 -3.41 -8.26 -11.70
C SER A 135 -3.74 -7.32 -10.53
N ALA A 136 -3.12 -7.56 -9.37
CA ALA A 136 -3.16 -6.71 -8.19
C ALA A 136 -1.77 -6.59 -7.57
N ALA A 137 -1.48 -5.43 -6.99
CA ALA A 137 -0.30 -5.22 -6.16
C ALA A 137 -0.71 -5.19 -4.68
N THR A 138 -0.04 -5.99 -3.84
CA THR A 138 -0.37 -6.09 -2.41
C THR A 138 0.83 -5.73 -1.55
N PHE A 139 0.64 -4.78 -0.64
CA PHE A 139 1.66 -4.26 0.27
C PHE A 139 1.21 -4.39 1.73
N LEU A 140 2.14 -4.79 2.59
CA LEU A 140 1.91 -4.99 4.02
C LEU A 140 2.94 -4.23 4.85
N TRP A 141 2.52 -3.65 5.97
CA TRP A 141 3.42 -3.14 7.00
C TRP A 141 2.76 -3.08 8.36
N LEU A 142 3.57 -3.03 9.42
CA LEU A 142 3.08 -2.82 10.78
C LEU A 142 3.08 -1.35 11.15
N VAL A 143 2.13 -0.94 11.98
CA VAL A 143 2.07 0.39 12.59
C VAL A 143 1.83 0.30 14.09
N ASP A 144 2.29 1.30 14.84
CA ASP A 144 1.98 1.46 16.27
C ASP A 144 0.60 2.11 16.49
N LYS A 145 0.27 2.46 17.74
CA LYS A 145 -1.02 3.09 18.09
C LYS A 145 -1.20 4.49 17.48
N ALA A 146 -0.10 5.16 17.14
CA ALA A 146 -0.08 6.47 16.47
C ALA A 146 -0.02 6.32 14.94
N PHE A 147 -0.23 5.11 14.42
CA PHE A 147 -0.17 4.77 12.99
C PHE A 147 1.19 5.04 12.34
N LEU A 148 2.25 5.09 13.14
CA LEU A 148 3.61 5.23 12.61
C LEU A 148 4.16 3.84 12.23
N PRO A 149 4.80 3.70 11.05
CA PRO A 149 5.37 2.42 10.63
C PRO A 149 6.40 1.87 11.61
N VAL A 150 6.29 0.57 11.87
CA VAL A 150 7.13 -0.22 12.78
C VAL A 150 7.95 -1.21 11.95
N ARG A 151 9.26 -1.28 12.18
CA ARG A 151 10.12 -2.19 11.40
C ARG A 151 9.79 -3.63 11.78
N SER A 152 9.87 -4.52 10.80
CA SER A 152 9.52 -5.92 11.00
C SER A 152 10.26 -6.82 10.01
N PRO A 153 10.59 -8.06 10.39
CA PRO A 153 11.16 -9.02 9.46
C PRO A 153 10.14 -9.43 8.40
N VAL A 154 10.57 -9.60 7.15
CA VAL A 154 9.71 -10.04 6.04
C VAL A 154 9.04 -11.39 6.31
N SER A 155 9.70 -12.27 7.06
CA SER A 155 9.19 -13.61 7.42
C SER A 155 7.97 -13.60 8.36
N LEU A 156 7.49 -12.42 8.77
CA LEU A 156 6.17 -12.28 9.38
C LEU A 156 5.03 -12.41 8.37
N PHE A 157 5.29 -12.20 7.08
CA PHE A 157 4.26 -12.06 6.05
C PHE A 157 4.20 -13.25 5.08
N GLU A 158 5.14 -14.18 5.14
CA GLU A 158 5.21 -15.36 4.26
C GLU A 158 3.91 -16.19 4.25
N GLY A 159 3.23 -16.33 5.39
CA GLY A 159 1.95 -17.05 5.49
C GLY A 159 0.72 -16.29 4.96
N LEU A 160 0.84 -14.98 4.72
CA LEU A 160 -0.23 -14.15 4.14
C LEU A 160 -0.16 -14.15 2.61
N ALA A 161 1.03 -14.33 2.04
CA ALA A 161 1.25 -14.46 0.60
C ALA A 161 0.54 -15.69 0.01
N SER A 162 0.46 -16.77 0.78
CA SER A 162 -0.13 -18.04 0.35
C SER A 162 -1.66 -18.09 0.42
N ALA A 163 -2.30 -17.06 0.99
CA ALA A 163 -3.76 -17.01 1.20
C ALA A 163 -4.48 -15.97 0.32
N ALA A 164 -3.74 -15.32 -0.58
CA ALA A 164 -4.21 -14.24 -1.47
C ALA A 164 -4.53 -14.75 -2.88
#